data_AF-A0A419YU96-F1
#
_entry.id   AF-A0A419YU96-F1
#
_cell.length_a   1.000
_cell.length_b   1.000
_cell.length_c   1.000
_cell.angle_alpha   90.00
_cell.angle_beta   90.00
_cell.angle_gamma   90.00
#
_symmetry.space_group_name_H-M   'P 1'
#
loop_
_entity.id
_entity.type
_entity.pdbx_description
1 polymer ?
#
loop_
_entity_poly.entity_id
_entity_poly.type
_entity_poly.pdbx_seq_one_letter_code
_entity_poly.pdbx_strand_id
1 'polypeptide(L)'
;MLTPAVAQAQSIDNMYPTGNYYPTCYDGSLSQGHFCQTDNADLTVYLQGSLSSSAKSTIKSSLSSYYSPTDLAVSVKSSGVYTGSSETDIIYQSGTLSDSYIGMTWCDDAVTSIKCDQHYIRFNKHFSINKSDACHETGHAVGLTHGNNASPRVDPNNTIVGCMTEIDTYYLGANNRAEINATY
;
A
#
# COMPACT_ATOMS: atom_id res chain seq x y z
N MET A 1 -11.49 -43.44 -14.39
CA MET A 1 -10.33 -42.64 -13.96
C MET A 1 -10.83 -41.22 -13.76
N LEU A 2 -10.77 -40.68 -12.54
CA LEU A 2 -11.14 -39.30 -12.25
C LEU A 2 -9.90 -38.43 -12.51
N THR A 3 -10.00 -37.51 -13.47
CA THR A 3 -9.02 -36.44 -13.65
C THR A 3 -9.07 -35.53 -12.42
N PRO A 4 -7.95 -35.29 -11.72
CA PRO A 4 -7.93 -34.29 -10.67
C PRO A 4 -8.20 -32.92 -11.28
N ALA A 5 -9.23 -32.24 -10.77
CA ALA A 5 -9.45 -30.84 -11.09
C ALA A 5 -8.24 -30.06 -10.54
N VAL A 6 -7.48 -29.43 -11.44
CA VAL A 6 -6.49 -28.44 -11.03
C VAL A 6 -7.28 -27.28 -10.42
N ALA A 7 -7.17 -27.10 -9.11
CA ALA A 7 -7.68 -25.90 -8.46
C ALA A 7 -6.93 -24.71 -9.06
N GLN A 8 -7.54 -24.00 -10.01
CA GLN A 8 -7.06 -22.67 -10.37
C GLN A 8 -7.17 -21.84 -9.10
N ALA A 9 -6.04 -21.32 -8.63
CA ALA A 9 -6.07 -20.25 -7.66
C ALA A 9 -6.99 -19.17 -8.24
N GLN A 10 -8.05 -18.80 -7.52
CA GLN A 10 -8.79 -17.60 -7.89
C GLN A 10 -7.76 -16.47 -7.95
N SER A 11 -7.61 -15.83 -9.10
CA SER A 11 -6.92 -14.56 -9.23
C SER A 11 -7.99 -13.49 -9.16
N ILE A 12 -7.76 -12.47 -8.33
CA ILE A 12 -8.62 -11.28 -8.32
C ILE A 12 -7.76 -10.08 -8.65
N ASP A 13 -8.32 -9.16 -9.42
CA ASP A 13 -7.74 -7.85 -9.63
C ASP A 13 -8.06 -7.00 -8.40
N ASN A 14 -7.06 -6.76 -7.56
CA ASN A 14 -7.15 -5.78 -6.48
C ASN A 14 -6.14 -4.65 -6.65
N MET A 15 -5.71 -4.38 -7.89
CA MET A 15 -4.89 -3.21 -8.21
C MET A 15 -5.79 -2.08 -8.69
N TYR A 16 -5.85 -0.97 -7.96
CA TYR A 16 -6.56 0.23 -8.38
C TYR A 16 -6.06 0.69 -9.76
N PRO A 17 -6.92 1.13 -10.68
CA PRO A 17 -8.37 1.04 -10.62
C PRO A 17 -8.82 -0.40 -10.92
N THR A 18 -9.75 -0.90 -10.11
CA THR A 18 -10.39 -2.18 -10.36
C THR A 18 -11.75 -1.96 -11.04
N GLY A 19 -12.39 -3.05 -11.49
CA GLY A 19 -13.79 -3.00 -11.94
C GLY A 19 -14.80 -2.54 -10.87
N ASN A 20 -14.40 -2.44 -9.59
CA ASN A 20 -15.27 -2.10 -8.46
C ASN A 20 -14.85 -0.84 -7.68
N TYR A 21 -13.66 -0.31 -7.95
CA TYR A 21 -13.09 0.87 -7.29
C TYR A 21 -12.20 1.64 -8.27
N TYR A 22 -12.68 2.80 -8.71
CA TYR A 22 -12.04 3.62 -9.75
C TYR A 22 -12.26 5.14 -9.54
N PRO A 23 -12.19 5.69 -8.31
CA PRO A 23 -12.18 7.15 -8.15
C PRO A 23 -11.03 7.76 -8.96
N THR A 24 -11.19 8.97 -9.47
CA THR A 24 -10.08 9.68 -10.13
C THR A 24 -8.96 9.95 -9.12
N CYS A 25 -7.70 9.70 -9.49
CA CYS A 25 -6.55 10.11 -8.70
C CYS A 25 -6.37 11.64 -8.73
N TYR A 26 -6.12 12.26 -7.58
CA TYR A 26 -5.90 13.69 -7.44
C TYR A 26 -5.09 14.01 -6.18
N ASP A 27 -4.54 15.22 -6.14
CA ASP A 27 -3.81 15.80 -5.00
C ASP A 27 -4.71 15.90 -3.77
N GLY A 28 -4.50 14.96 -2.86
CA GLY A 28 -5.29 14.78 -1.67
C GLY A 28 -4.71 15.47 -0.44
N SER A 29 -5.47 15.38 0.64
CA SER A 29 -4.94 15.62 1.98
C SER A 29 -5.50 14.56 2.92
N LEU A 30 -5.07 14.53 4.17
CA LEU A 30 -5.55 13.52 5.13
C LEU A 30 -7.08 13.39 5.22
N SER A 31 -7.84 14.47 5.02
CA SER A 31 -9.32 14.44 5.11
C SER A 31 -10.03 14.23 3.77
N GLN A 32 -9.29 14.28 2.65
CA GLN A 32 -9.87 14.34 1.31
C GLN A 32 -9.12 13.52 0.27
N GLY A 33 -8.05 12.80 0.62
CA GLY A 33 -7.24 12.06 -0.33
C GLY A 33 -7.67 10.60 -0.49
N HIS A 34 -7.34 10.04 -1.65
CA HIS A 34 -7.43 8.61 -1.93
C HIS A 34 -6.03 8.08 -2.26
N PHE A 35 -5.83 6.78 -2.14
CA PHE A 35 -4.63 6.15 -2.66
C PHE A 35 -4.79 5.85 -4.15
N CYS A 36 -3.68 5.77 -4.85
CA CYS A 36 -3.62 5.44 -6.27
C CYS A 36 -2.45 4.49 -6.53
N GLN A 37 -2.20 4.15 -7.80
CA GLN A 37 -0.93 3.50 -8.15
C GLN A 37 0.21 4.51 -8.00
N THR A 38 1.37 4.07 -7.52
CA THR A 38 2.60 4.85 -7.70
C THR A 38 2.90 4.97 -9.21
N ASP A 39 3.57 6.03 -9.62
CA ASP A 39 3.80 6.31 -11.03
C ASP A 39 4.97 5.53 -11.66
N ASN A 40 5.83 4.92 -10.84
CA ASN A 40 7.03 4.21 -11.29
C ASN A 40 7.38 2.97 -10.42
N ALA A 41 8.37 2.18 -10.86
CA ALA A 41 8.82 0.96 -10.15
C ALA A 41 9.93 1.22 -9.11
N ASP A 42 10.61 2.37 -9.19
CA ASP A 42 11.70 2.78 -8.31
C ASP A 42 11.17 3.52 -7.06
N LEU A 43 10.57 2.76 -6.13
CA LEU A 43 9.88 3.33 -4.97
C LEU A 43 10.84 3.87 -3.89
N THR A 44 11.02 5.19 -3.82
CA THR A 44 11.76 5.86 -2.76
C THR A 44 10.89 6.14 -1.53
N VAL A 45 11.44 5.89 -0.35
CA VAL A 45 10.71 5.96 0.91
C VAL A 45 11.44 6.80 1.93
N TYR A 46 10.74 7.72 2.61
CA TYR A 46 11.28 8.46 3.74
C TYR A 46 10.49 8.21 5.01
N LEU A 47 11.22 7.98 6.11
CA LEU A 47 10.65 7.74 7.44
C LEU A 47 10.87 8.95 8.35
N GLN A 48 9.85 9.80 8.48
CA GLN A 48 9.96 11.07 9.19
C GLN A 48 10.41 10.93 10.65
N GLY A 49 10.94 12.02 11.20
CA GLY A 49 11.30 12.13 12.63
C GLY A 49 10.14 11.94 13.61
N SER A 50 8.90 12.13 13.16
CA SER A 50 7.68 11.91 13.95
C SER A 50 7.47 10.44 14.35
N LEU A 51 8.03 9.49 13.60
CA LEU A 51 7.96 8.06 13.92
C LEU A 51 8.97 7.69 15.01
N SER A 52 8.55 6.83 15.94
CA SER A 52 9.46 6.21 16.90
C SER A 52 10.48 5.31 16.20
N SER A 53 11.62 5.05 16.87
CA SER A 53 12.63 4.13 16.34
C SER A 53 12.10 2.71 16.12
N SER A 54 11.18 2.24 16.97
CA SER A 54 10.53 0.93 16.80
C SER A 54 9.65 0.90 15.56
N ALA A 55 8.82 1.92 15.34
CA ALA A 55 7.99 2.04 14.14
C ALA A 55 8.84 2.05 12.86
N LYS A 56 9.94 2.81 12.85
CA LYS A 56 10.88 2.83 11.72
C LYS A 56 11.47 1.45 11.44
N SER A 57 11.82 0.70 12.48
CA SER A 57 12.34 -0.67 12.34
C SER A 57 11.28 -1.61 11.75
N THR A 58 10.04 -1.54 12.26
CA THR A 58 8.91 -2.33 11.77
C THR A 58 8.62 -2.04 10.29
N ILE A 59 8.55 -0.77 9.90
CA ILE A 59 8.29 -0.37 8.51
C ILE A 59 9.41 -0.88 7.59
N LYS A 60 10.68 -0.67 7.94
CA LYS A 60 11.81 -1.21 7.16
C LYS A 60 11.76 -2.74 7.02
N SER A 61 11.41 -3.44 8.10
CA SER A 61 11.26 -4.89 8.07
C SER A 61 10.11 -5.32 7.15
N SER A 62 8.98 -4.60 7.16
CA SER A 62 7.85 -4.85 6.27
C SER A 62 8.24 -4.66 4.80
N LEU A 63 8.80 -3.50 4.44
CA LEU A 63 9.28 -3.20 3.10
C LEU A 63 10.24 -4.27 2.58
N SER A 64 11.22 -4.66 3.40
CA SER A 64 12.19 -5.69 3.05
C SER A 64 11.60 -7.10 2.92
N SER A 65 10.64 -7.47 3.79
CA SER A 65 10.08 -8.83 3.80
C SER A 65 9.04 -9.04 2.70
N TYR A 66 8.29 -7.99 2.39
CA TYR A 66 7.04 -8.10 1.63
C TYR A 66 7.13 -7.45 0.26
N TYR A 67 7.84 -6.33 0.13
CA TYR A 67 7.91 -5.56 -1.13
C TYR A 67 9.21 -5.77 -1.90
N SER A 68 10.34 -6.02 -1.25
CA SER A 68 11.58 -6.38 -1.96
C SER A 68 11.50 -7.65 -2.82
N PRO A 69 10.61 -8.64 -2.56
CA PRO A 69 10.38 -9.76 -3.47
C PRO A 69 9.43 -9.47 -4.65
N THR A 70 9.01 -8.23 -4.85
CA THR A 70 8.20 -7.77 -6.00
C THR A 70 9.10 -7.12 -7.04
N ASP A 71 8.54 -6.66 -8.16
CA ASP A 71 9.30 -5.92 -9.18
C ASP A 71 9.57 -4.44 -8.80
N LEU A 72 9.10 -3.99 -7.63
CA LEU A 72 9.44 -2.68 -7.06
C LEU A 72 10.87 -2.63 -6.51
N ALA A 73 11.64 -1.63 -6.93
CA ALA A 73 12.96 -1.32 -6.42
C ALA A 73 12.90 -0.35 -5.23
N VAL A 74 12.58 -0.89 -4.04
CA VAL A 74 12.36 -0.05 -2.84
C VAL A 74 13.67 0.51 -2.25
N SER A 75 13.74 1.84 -2.07
CA SER A 75 14.90 2.54 -1.52
C SER A 75 14.52 3.48 -0.36
N VAL A 76 14.91 3.11 0.87
CA VAL A 76 14.70 3.99 2.04
C VAL A 76 15.76 5.08 2.11
N LYS A 77 15.36 6.35 1.94
CA LYS A 77 16.23 7.53 1.96
C LYS A 77 16.42 8.08 3.37
N SER A 78 17.53 8.80 3.58
CA SER A 78 17.85 9.48 4.85
C SER A 78 17.12 10.81 5.03
N SER A 79 16.62 11.40 3.94
CA SER A 79 15.87 12.65 3.89
C SER A 79 14.74 12.53 2.88
N GLY A 80 13.61 13.17 3.17
CA GLY A 80 12.48 13.26 2.25
C GLY A 80 12.57 14.51 1.39
N VAL A 81 12.14 14.39 0.14
CA VAL A 81 11.84 15.49 -0.76
C VAL A 81 10.33 15.55 -0.87
N TYR A 82 9.75 16.69 -0.53
CA TYR A 82 8.29 16.85 -0.34
C TYR A 82 7.59 17.50 -1.52
N THR A 83 8.34 18.21 -2.36
CA THR A 83 7.79 18.97 -3.50
C THR A 83 8.79 18.99 -4.65
N GLY A 84 8.32 18.97 -5.89
CA GLY A 84 9.11 19.16 -7.11
C GLY A 84 9.44 17.86 -7.86
N SER A 85 10.27 17.92 -8.91
CA SER A 85 10.49 16.79 -9.83
C SER A 85 11.36 15.63 -9.29
N SER A 86 11.58 15.54 -7.99
CA SER A 86 12.41 14.51 -7.35
C SER A 86 11.84 14.17 -5.98
N GLU A 87 10.51 14.22 -5.89
CA GLU A 87 9.76 13.88 -4.70
C GLU A 87 10.07 12.46 -4.22
N THR A 88 9.84 12.24 -2.93
CA THR A 88 9.91 10.90 -2.36
C THR A 88 8.57 10.22 -2.54
N ASP A 89 8.55 9.05 -3.16
CA ASP A 89 7.30 8.38 -3.54
C ASP A 89 6.42 8.04 -2.34
N ILE A 90 7.01 7.69 -1.18
CA ILE A 90 6.27 7.48 0.06
C ILE A 90 6.91 8.18 1.26
N ILE A 91 6.10 9.01 1.93
CA ILE A 91 6.47 9.64 3.19
C ILE A 91 5.68 9.04 4.34
N TYR A 92 6.38 8.29 5.20
CA TYR A 92 5.81 7.77 6.43
C TYR A 92 5.91 8.78 7.57
N GLN A 93 4.82 8.93 8.29
CA GLN A 93 4.70 9.85 9.42
C GLN A 93 3.86 9.26 10.56
N SER A 94 4.02 9.81 11.76
CA SER A 94 3.11 9.58 12.88
C SER A 94 2.38 10.88 13.22
N GLY A 95 1.09 10.78 13.53
CA GLY A 95 0.26 11.93 13.89
C GLY A 95 -1.08 11.49 14.49
N THR A 96 -1.95 12.45 14.80
CA THR A 96 -3.32 12.13 15.24
C THR A 96 -4.15 11.72 14.02
N LEU A 97 -4.84 10.59 14.11
CA LEU A 97 -5.97 10.20 13.25
C LEU A 97 -7.21 10.01 14.13
N SER A 98 -8.39 9.83 13.53
CA SER A 98 -9.55 9.31 14.25
C SER A 98 -9.21 7.95 14.86
N ASP A 99 -9.76 7.65 16.05
CA ASP A 99 -9.48 6.42 16.81
C ASP A 99 -9.90 5.14 16.07
N SER A 100 -10.70 5.27 15.02
CA SER A 100 -11.08 4.19 14.09
C SER A 100 -9.98 3.78 13.12
N TYR A 101 -8.88 4.54 13.01
CA TYR A 101 -7.81 4.28 12.05
C TYR A 101 -6.47 4.07 12.76
N ILE A 102 -5.80 2.96 12.41
CA ILE A 102 -4.41 2.70 12.78
C ILE A 102 -3.48 3.42 11.80
N GLY A 103 -3.77 3.31 10.50
CA GLY A 103 -3.05 3.96 9.41
C GLY A 103 -4.00 4.62 8.42
N MET A 104 -3.46 5.50 7.59
CA MET A 104 -4.14 6.07 6.45
C MET A 104 -3.13 6.45 5.38
N THR A 105 -3.45 6.12 4.14
CA THR A 105 -2.66 6.41 2.95
C THR A 105 -3.43 7.33 2.00
N TRP A 106 -2.77 8.33 1.44
CA TRP A 106 -3.33 9.18 0.39
C TRP A 106 -2.27 9.66 -0.59
N CYS A 107 -2.70 9.93 -1.82
CA CYS A 107 -1.93 10.63 -2.82
C CYS A 107 -1.87 12.13 -2.53
N ASP A 108 -0.68 12.72 -2.59
CA ASP A 108 -0.43 14.16 -2.42
C ASP A 108 -0.16 14.86 -3.74
N ASP A 109 0.53 14.19 -4.68
CA ASP A 109 0.87 14.71 -6.00
C ASP A 109 0.47 13.71 -7.09
N ALA A 110 -0.69 13.95 -7.72
CA ALA A 110 -1.21 13.09 -8.78
C ALA A 110 -0.66 13.52 -10.15
N VAL A 111 0.08 12.62 -10.79
CA VAL A 111 0.64 12.88 -12.14
C VAL A 111 -0.31 12.49 -13.27
N THR A 112 -1.27 11.60 -13.00
CA THR A 112 -2.36 11.26 -13.93
C THR A 112 -3.65 10.98 -13.16
N SER A 113 -4.74 10.69 -13.86
CA SER A 113 -6.00 10.25 -13.23
C SER A 113 -5.91 8.89 -12.53
N ILE A 114 -4.78 8.19 -12.60
CA ILE A 114 -4.56 6.84 -12.03
C ILE A 114 -3.26 6.75 -11.21
N LYS A 115 -2.29 7.61 -11.49
CA LYS A 115 -0.93 7.53 -10.96
C LYS A 115 -0.65 8.71 -10.04
N CYS A 116 0.09 8.43 -8.97
CA CYS A 116 0.55 9.40 -8.00
C CYS A 116 2.07 9.32 -7.88
N ASP A 117 2.73 10.48 -7.91
CA ASP A 117 4.17 10.60 -7.67
C ASP A 117 4.45 10.40 -6.18
N GLN A 118 3.79 11.19 -5.32
CA GLN A 118 4.01 11.14 -3.87
C GLN A 118 2.77 10.73 -3.07
N HIS A 119 2.93 9.71 -2.23
CA HIS A 119 1.98 9.33 -1.20
C HIS A 119 2.46 9.69 0.20
N TYR A 120 1.51 10.04 1.07
CA TYR A 120 1.74 10.01 2.50
C TYR A 120 1.09 8.80 3.13
N ILE A 121 1.78 8.25 4.12
CA ILE A 121 1.24 7.27 5.05
C ILE A 121 1.36 7.86 6.45
N ARG A 122 0.22 8.04 7.11
CA ARG A 122 0.19 8.46 8.52
C ARG A 122 -0.30 7.31 9.38
N PHE A 123 0.51 6.94 10.36
CA PHE A 123 0.06 6.10 11.46
C PHE A 123 -0.44 6.95 12.61
N ASN A 124 -1.50 6.47 13.25
CA ASN A 124 -2.07 7.10 14.42
C ASN A 124 -1.15 6.88 15.62
N LYS A 125 -0.68 7.99 16.21
CA LYS A 125 0.27 8.02 17.33
C LYS A 125 -0.21 7.28 18.59
N HIS A 126 -1.51 6.99 18.68
CA HIS A 126 -2.12 6.29 19.81
C HIS A 126 -1.95 4.77 19.75
N PHE A 127 -1.57 4.23 18.59
CA PHE A 127 -1.41 2.79 18.38
C PHE A 127 0.05 2.40 18.16
N SER A 128 0.39 1.16 18.53
CA SER A 128 1.67 0.57 18.16
C SER A 128 1.54 -0.06 16.78
N ILE A 129 2.49 0.27 15.90
CA ILE A 129 2.51 -0.19 14.51
C ILE A 129 3.19 -1.56 14.43
N ASN A 130 2.53 -2.51 13.78
CA ASN A 130 3.06 -3.84 13.49
C ASN A 130 3.40 -3.98 11.98
N LYS A 131 3.92 -5.15 11.57
CA LYS A 131 4.32 -5.37 10.17
C LYS A 131 3.13 -5.50 9.22
N SER A 132 1.98 -5.98 9.70
CA SER A 132 0.73 -6.01 8.94
C SER A 132 0.28 -4.59 8.61
N ASP A 133 0.22 -3.69 9.60
CA ASP A 133 -0.15 -2.29 9.39
C ASP A 133 0.74 -1.61 8.34
N ALA A 134 2.06 -1.78 8.48
CA ALA A 134 3.02 -1.26 7.51
C ALA A 134 2.83 -1.86 6.12
N CYS A 135 2.55 -3.17 6.03
CA CYS A 135 2.27 -3.82 4.76
C CYS A 135 1.01 -3.26 4.09
N HIS A 136 -0.06 -3.12 4.87
CA HIS A 136 -1.37 -2.66 4.44
C HIS A 136 -1.31 -1.26 3.84
N GLU A 137 -0.74 -0.30 4.57
CA GLU A 137 -0.64 1.08 4.10
C GLU A 137 0.33 1.22 2.92
N THR A 138 1.44 0.47 2.91
CA THR A 138 2.30 0.41 1.70
C THR A 138 1.50 -0.12 0.51
N GLY A 139 0.64 -1.10 0.75
CA GLY A 139 -0.17 -1.74 -0.28
C GLY A 139 -1.07 -0.73 -0.95
N HIS A 140 -1.74 0.11 -0.16
CA HIS A 140 -2.49 1.26 -0.69
C HIS A 140 -1.61 2.21 -1.50
N ALA A 141 -0.43 2.59 -1.00
CA ALA A 141 0.47 3.52 -1.71
C ALA A 141 1.00 2.98 -3.05
N VAL A 142 1.00 1.65 -3.24
CA VAL A 142 1.34 1.02 -4.53
C VAL A 142 0.11 0.64 -5.36
N GLY A 143 -1.09 0.97 -4.89
CA GLY A 143 -2.35 0.81 -5.61
C GLY A 143 -3.22 -0.38 -5.19
N LEU A 144 -2.82 -1.21 -4.22
CA LEU A 144 -3.63 -2.35 -3.80
C LEU A 144 -4.90 -1.90 -3.05
N THR A 145 -6.03 -2.52 -3.38
CA THR A 145 -7.32 -2.32 -2.73
C THR A 145 -7.64 -3.47 -1.76
N HIS A 146 -8.59 -3.22 -0.86
CA HIS A 146 -9.22 -4.28 -0.05
C HIS A 146 -10.07 -5.22 -0.92
N GLY A 147 -10.44 -6.38 -0.36
CA GLY A 147 -11.20 -7.42 -1.06
C GLY A 147 -12.59 -6.99 -1.55
N ASN A 148 -13.30 -6.15 -0.79
CA ASN A 148 -14.61 -5.61 -1.20
C ASN A 148 -14.53 -4.68 -2.42
N ASN A 149 -13.33 -4.15 -2.71
CA ASN A 149 -13.03 -3.27 -3.83
C ASN A 149 -12.31 -4.00 -4.97
N ALA A 150 -11.95 -5.27 -4.79
CA ALA A 150 -11.37 -6.09 -5.85
C ALA A 150 -12.40 -6.48 -6.93
N SER A 151 -11.93 -7.00 -8.06
CA SER A 151 -12.73 -7.50 -9.17
C SER A 151 -12.32 -8.95 -9.52
N PRO A 152 -13.20 -9.95 -9.30
CA PRO A 152 -14.48 -9.88 -8.60
C PRO A 152 -14.35 -9.48 -7.12
N ARG A 153 -15.43 -8.93 -6.53
CA ARG A 153 -15.47 -8.61 -5.10
C ARG A 153 -15.34 -9.88 -4.26
N VAL A 154 -14.54 -9.82 -3.21
CA VAL A 154 -14.41 -10.88 -2.20
C VAL A 154 -14.62 -10.30 -0.80
N ASP A 155 -14.67 -11.17 0.21
CA ASP A 155 -14.70 -10.75 1.61
C ASP A 155 -13.48 -9.86 1.95
N PRO A 156 -13.63 -8.75 2.70
CA PRO A 156 -12.50 -7.91 3.11
C PRO A 156 -11.39 -8.67 3.82
N ASN A 157 -11.71 -9.79 4.51
CA ASN A 157 -10.75 -10.63 5.21
C ASN A 157 -10.40 -11.91 4.44
N ASN A 158 -10.71 -11.98 3.13
CA ASN A 158 -10.28 -13.09 2.29
C ASN A 158 -8.75 -13.12 2.21
N THR A 159 -8.15 -14.25 2.56
CA THR A 159 -6.68 -14.41 2.61
C THR A 159 -5.98 -14.19 1.27
N ILE A 160 -6.71 -14.24 0.16
CA ILE A 160 -6.19 -13.92 -1.17
C ILE A 160 -5.60 -12.51 -1.25
N VAL A 161 -6.18 -11.53 -0.54
CA VAL A 161 -5.69 -10.13 -0.52
C VAL A 161 -4.58 -9.90 0.49
N GLY A 162 -4.04 -10.95 1.12
CA GLY A 162 -2.88 -10.89 2.01
C GLY A 162 -2.97 -9.79 3.06
N CYS A 163 -2.01 -8.87 3.12
CA CYS A 163 -2.02 -7.79 4.10
C CYS A 163 -3.07 -6.70 3.86
N MET A 164 -3.82 -6.76 2.76
CA MET A 164 -4.95 -5.84 2.50
C MET A 164 -6.25 -6.30 3.18
N THR A 165 -6.18 -7.28 4.07
CA THR A 165 -7.29 -7.62 4.96
C THR A 165 -7.53 -6.54 6.00
N GLU A 166 -8.74 -6.48 6.57
CA GLU A 166 -9.07 -5.60 7.71
C GLU A 166 -8.55 -6.14 9.06
N ILE A 167 -8.08 -7.39 9.08
CA ILE A 167 -7.39 -8.01 10.21
C ILE A 167 -5.88 -8.13 9.96
N ASP A 168 -5.12 -8.29 11.05
CA ASP A 168 -3.67 -8.47 10.97
C ASP A 168 -3.26 -9.72 10.18
N THR A 169 -2.59 -9.50 9.05
CA THR A 169 -2.03 -10.54 8.18
C THR A 169 -0.57 -10.26 7.88
N TYR A 170 0.32 -11.17 8.26
CA TYR A 170 1.78 -10.98 8.23
C TYR A 170 2.43 -11.49 6.93
N TYR A 171 1.82 -11.21 5.78
CA TYR A 171 2.37 -11.51 4.45
C TYR A 171 1.72 -10.66 3.36
N LEU A 172 2.45 -10.36 2.28
CA LEU A 172 1.89 -9.63 1.12
C LEU A 172 0.83 -10.44 0.38
N GLY A 173 1.11 -11.72 0.12
CA GLY A 173 0.22 -12.62 -0.62
C GLY A 173 0.65 -12.79 -2.07
N ALA A 174 0.41 -13.98 -2.63
CA ALA A 174 0.81 -14.28 -4.00
C ALA A 174 0.02 -13.48 -5.03
N ASN A 175 -1.28 -13.21 -4.77
CA ASN A 175 -2.12 -12.36 -5.61
C ASN A 175 -1.55 -10.94 -5.69
N ASN A 176 -1.42 -10.28 -4.55
CA ASN A 176 -0.87 -8.92 -4.46
C ASN A 176 0.51 -8.77 -5.10
N ARG A 177 1.41 -9.76 -4.92
CA ARG A 177 2.71 -9.74 -5.61
C ARG A 177 2.54 -9.85 -7.13
N ALA A 178 1.67 -10.73 -7.62
CA ALA A 178 1.42 -10.85 -9.06
C ALA A 178 0.85 -9.55 -9.65
N GLU A 179 -0.08 -8.90 -8.94
CA GLU A 179 -0.67 -7.63 -9.35
C GLU A 179 0.37 -6.49 -9.39
N ILE A 180 1.22 -6.38 -8.36
CA ILE A 180 2.33 -5.41 -8.33
C ILE A 180 3.27 -5.65 -9.52
N ASN A 181 3.75 -6.89 -9.70
CA ASN A 181 4.67 -7.25 -10.79
C ASN A 181 4.07 -7.12 -12.20
N ALA A 182 2.75 -7.22 -12.34
CA ALA A 182 2.09 -6.98 -13.61
C ALA A 182 1.96 -5.47 -13.92
N THR A 183 2.03 -4.63 -12.89
CA THR A 183 1.81 -3.18 -12.98
C THR A 183 3.11 -2.38 -13.13
N TYR A 184 4.21 -2.85 -12.53
CA TYR A 184 5.50 -2.16 -12.42
C TYR A 184 6.63 -3.03 -12.94
#